data_AF-A0A2K2V9I6-F1
#
_entry.id   AF-A0A2K2V9I6-F1
#
_cell.length_a   1.000
_cell.length_b   1.000
_cell.length_c   1.000
_cell.angle_alpha   90.00
_cell.angle_beta   90.00
_cell.angle_gamma   90.00
#
_symmetry.space_group_name_H-M   'P 1'
#
loop_
_entity.id
_entity.type
_entity.pdbx_description
1 polymer ?
#
loop_
_entity_poly.entity_id
_entity_poly.type
_entity_poly.pdbx_seq_one_letter_code
_entity_poly.pdbx_strand_id
1 'polypeptide(L)'
;MVKKGFNSPLASSIGRLFDAVSSLLGICHYNTYEGQSACELEALAEDCEDFYDFELEGDKPILINPLPVIEGILSDIRAGKSKEYIASRFHRSLVEMLVKVVQIVHGRYGERKVALSGGVFQNSLLLRKSLERLREEGFIPIAHSKVPSNDGGIALGQAAIARALMEV
;
A
#
# COMPACT_ATOMS: atom_id res chain seq x y z
N MET A 1 -23.78 -7.79 -11.39
CA MET A 1 -22.72 -8.81 -11.63
C MET A 1 -22.06 -9.20 -10.31
N VAL A 2 -21.46 -8.26 -9.58
CA VAL A 2 -20.81 -8.48 -8.26
C VAL A 2 -21.66 -9.29 -7.27
N LYS A 3 -22.91 -8.87 -6.98
CA LYS A 3 -23.82 -9.60 -6.06
C LYS A 3 -24.09 -11.06 -6.49
N LYS A 4 -23.94 -11.38 -7.78
CA LYS A 4 -24.16 -12.71 -8.35
C LYS A 4 -22.85 -13.50 -8.54
N GLY A 5 -21.70 -12.92 -8.20
CA GLY A 5 -20.38 -13.55 -8.40
C GLY A 5 -19.96 -13.75 -9.87
N PHE A 6 -20.72 -13.22 -10.83
CA PHE A 6 -20.45 -13.44 -12.26
C PHE A 6 -19.39 -12.46 -12.77
N ASN A 7 -18.27 -12.97 -13.30
CA ASN A 7 -17.11 -12.18 -13.74
C ASN A 7 -16.68 -11.13 -12.70
N SER A 8 -16.58 -11.55 -11.45
CA SER A 8 -16.23 -10.67 -10.31
C SER A 8 -15.20 -11.35 -9.41
N PRO A 9 -13.97 -11.58 -9.90
CA PRO A 9 -12.91 -12.18 -9.08
C PRO A 9 -12.58 -11.31 -7.87
N LEU A 10 -12.25 -11.94 -6.74
CA LEU A 10 -11.76 -11.24 -5.56
C LEU A 10 -10.33 -10.76 -5.79
N ALA A 11 -9.98 -9.60 -5.23
CA ALA A 11 -8.64 -9.04 -5.28
C ALA A 11 -8.28 -8.35 -3.96
N SER A 12 -7.04 -8.54 -3.51
CA SER A 12 -6.42 -7.87 -2.36
C SER A 12 -5.28 -6.94 -2.80
N SER A 13 -5.47 -6.25 -3.92
CA SER A 13 -4.44 -5.41 -4.54
C SER A 13 -4.50 -3.98 -4.00
N ILE A 14 -3.38 -3.49 -3.47
CA ILE A 14 -3.23 -2.07 -3.10
C ILE A 14 -3.39 -1.17 -4.33
N GLY A 15 -2.91 -1.57 -5.50
CA GLY A 15 -3.09 -0.81 -6.74
C GLY A 15 -4.57 -0.59 -7.10
N ARG A 16 -5.43 -1.59 -6.87
CA ARG A 16 -6.89 -1.46 -7.06
C ARG A 16 -7.53 -0.52 -6.02
N LEU A 17 -6.98 -0.46 -4.81
CA LEU A 17 -7.42 0.51 -3.79
C LEU A 17 -7.04 1.95 -4.19
N PHE A 18 -5.83 2.16 -4.74
CA PHE A 18 -5.44 3.44 -5.36
C PHE A 18 -6.39 3.85 -6.48
N ASP A 19 -6.72 2.94 -7.41
CA ASP A 19 -7.69 3.20 -8.48
C ASP A 19 -9.05 3.66 -7.92
N ALA A 20 -9.54 2.96 -6.89
CA ALA A 20 -10.82 3.29 -6.26
C ALA A 20 -10.81 4.69 -5.64
N VAL A 21 -9.78 5.03 -4.87
CA VAL A 21 -9.65 6.36 -4.22
C VAL A 21 -9.47 7.46 -5.26
N SER A 22 -8.63 7.27 -6.27
CA SER A 22 -8.45 8.22 -7.38
C SER A 22 -9.78 8.50 -8.10
N SER A 23 -10.56 7.46 -8.37
CA SER A 23 -11.87 7.61 -9.02
C SER A 23 -12.89 8.31 -8.12
N LEU A 24 -12.91 8.02 -6.80
CA LEU A 24 -13.76 8.71 -5.83
C LEU A 24 -13.47 10.21 -5.74
N LEU A 25 -12.20 10.61 -5.87
CA LEU A 25 -11.77 12.00 -5.88
C LEU A 25 -11.92 12.68 -7.25
N GLY A 26 -12.41 11.97 -8.27
CA GLY A 26 -12.54 12.48 -9.63
C GLY A 26 -11.20 12.94 -10.20
N ILE A 27 -10.14 12.18 -9.94
CA ILE A 27 -8.79 12.41 -10.49
C ILE A 27 -8.66 11.61 -11.78
N CYS A 28 -8.67 10.28 -11.67
CA CYS A 28 -8.61 9.36 -12.81
C CYS A 28 -9.73 8.33 -12.72
N HIS A 29 -10.61 8.32 -13.71
CA HIS A 29 -11.67 7.30 -13.87
C HIS A 29 -11.28 6.19 -14.84
N TYR A 30 -10.40 6.47 -15.81
CA TYR A 30 -9.97 5.56 -16.85
C TYR A 30 -8.46 5.63 -17.01
N ASN A 31 -7.78 4.52 -16.72
CA ASN A 31 -6.34 4.41 -16.94
C ASN A 31 -6.06 4.24 -18.44
N THR A 32 -5.09 5.01 -18.94
CA THR A 32 -4.51 4.92 -20.29
C THR A 32 -3.19 4.16 -20.30
N TYR A 33 -2.57 3.99 -19.13
CA TYR A 33 -1.40 3.16 -18.88
C TYR A 33 -1.45 2.56 -17.47
N GLU A 34 -0.64 1.56 -17.20
CA GLU A 34 -0.60 0.88 -15.90
C GLU A 34 -0.11 1.81 -14.79
N GLY A 35 -0.90 1.92 -13.71
CA GLY A 35 -0.56 2.71 -12.54
C GLY A 35 -0.90 4.21 -12.64
N GLN A 36 -1.51 4.67 -13.74
CA GLN A 36 -1.83 6.10 -13.94
C GLN A 36 -2.55 6.75 -12.74
N SER A 37 -3.66 6.16 -12.29
CA SER A 37 -4.42 6.66 -11.14
C SER A 37 -3.57 6.82 -9.87
N ALA A 38 -2.67 5.87 -9.61
CA ALA A 38 -1.80 5.88 -8.45
C ALA A 38 -0.74 6.98 -8.57
N CYS A 39 -0.15 7.16 -9.76
CA CYS A 39 0.80 8.24 -10.04
C CYS A 39 0.15 9.63 -9.92
N GLU A 40 -1.07 9.80 -10.45
CA GLU A 40 -1.79 11.08 -10.35
C GLU A 40 -2.22 11.38 -8.91
N LEU A 41 -2.63 10.36 -8.14
CA LEU A 41 -2.95 10.53 -6.73
C LEU A 41 -1.70 10.85 -5.89
N GLU A 42 -0.56 10.23 -6.20
CA GLU A 42 0.75 10.55 -5.58
C GLU A 42 1.14 12.01 -5.85
N ALA A 43 0.97 12.48 -7.09
CA ALA A 43 1.36 13.83 -7.48
C ALA A 43 0.61 14.94 -6.73
N LEU A 44 -0.57 14.64 -6.18
CA LEU A 44 -1.35 15.55 -5.34
C LEU A 44 -1.02 15.42 -3.85
N ALA A 45 -0.41 14.31 -3.43
CA ALA A 45 -0.16 14.03 -2.05
C ALA A 45 1.06 14.80 -1.55
N GLU A 46 0.89 15.50 -0.44
CA GLU A 46 1.94 16.18 0.31
C GLU A 46 2.25 15.43 1.60
N ASP A 47 3.19 15.97 2.38
CA ASP A 47 3.50 15.42 3.68
C ASP A 47 2.37 15.70 4.68
N CYS A 48 1.89 14.66 5.36
CA CYS A 48 0.75 14.74 6.27
C CYS A 48 0.93 13.74 7.40
N GLU A 49 0.65 14.16 8.63
CA GLU A 49 0.69 13.28 9.80
C GLU A 49 -0.67 12.64 10.12
N ASP A 50 -1.76 13.23 9.62
CA ASP A 50 -3.10 12.68 9.79
C ASP A 50 -3.27 11.41 8.95
N PHE A 51 -4.01 10.44 9.48
CA PHE A 51 -4.45 9.24 8.77
C PHE A 51 -5.93 8.96 9.05
N TYR A 52 -6.51 8.03 8.31
CA TYR A 52 -7.83 7.48 8.58
C TYR A 52 -7.71 6.25 9.46
N ASP A 53 -8.70 6.04 10.32
CA ASP A 53 -8.81 4.81 11.08
C ASP A 53 -8.90 3.59 10.14
N PHE A 54 -8.47 2.45 10.66
CA PHE A 54 -8.55 1.17 9.97
C PHE A 54 -8.65 0.04 10.99
N GLU A 55 -9.24 -1.06 10.55
CA GLU A 55 -9.46 -2.22 11.40
C GLU A 55 -8.62 -3.39 10.90
N LEU A 56 -8.13 -4.18 11.85
CA LEU A 56 -7.43 -5.42 11.60
C LEU A 56 -8.31 -6.58 12.09
N GLU A 57 -8.48 -7.58 11.24
CA GLU A 57 -9.27 -8.76 11.53
C GLU A 57 -8.44 -10.03 11.34
N GLY A 58 -8.79 -11.07 12.10
CA GLY A 58 -8.13 -12.37 12.01
C GLY A 58 -6.72 -12.41 12.62
N ASP A 59 -6.21 -13.63 12.74
CA ASP A 59 -4.88 -13.89 13.29
C ASP A 59 -3.90 -14.36 12.21
N LYS A 60 -4.29 -15.37 11.42
CA LYS A 60 -3.52 -15.92 10.29
C LYS A 60 -4.49 -16.36 9.18
N PRO A 61 -4.65 -15.59 8.08
CA PRO A 61 -3.99 -14.30 7.80
C PRO A 61 -4.52 -13.16 8.69
N ILE A 62 -3.68 -12.12 8.86
CA ILE A 62 -4.13 -10.80 9.33
C ILE A 62 -4.76 -10.11 8.12
N LEU A 63 -6.00 -9.67 8.25
CA LEU A 63 -6.75 -8.94 7.24
C LEU A 63 -6.85 -7.47 7.63
N ILE A 64 -6.63 -6.58 6.67
CA ILE A 64 -6.89 -5.15 6.84
C ILE A 64 -8.25 -4.88 6.21
N ASN A 65 -9.19 -4.33 6.99
CA ASN A 65 -10.46 -3.84 6.48
C ASN A 65 -10.27 -2.40 5.99
N PRO A 66 -10.35 -2.12 4.67
CA PRO A 66 -10.16 -0.78 4.14
C PRO A 66 -11.43 0.09 4.25
N LEU A 67 -12.58 -0.46 4.68
CA LEU A 67 -13.84 0.29 4.70
C LEU A 67 -13.78 1.56 5.55
N PRO A 68 -13.20 1.58 6.77
CA PRO A 68 -13.11 2.81 7.56
C PRO A 68 -12.33 3.93 6.85
N VAL A 69 -11.32 3.57 6.06
CA VAL A 69 -10.57 4.53 5.22
C VAL A 69 -11.47 5.14 4.16
N ILE A 70 -12.25 4.30 3.47
CA ILE A 70 -13.18 4.77 2.44
C ILE A 70 -14.27 5.66 3.05
N GLU A 71 -14.80 5.29 4.22
CA GLU A 71 -15.79 6.09 4.95
C GLU A 71 -15.23 7.45 5.40
N GLY A 72 -13.97 7.46 5.86
CA GLY A 72 -13.22 8.67 6.17
C GLY A 72 -13.07 9.58 4.96
N ILE A 73 -12.63 9.03 3.83
CA ILE A 73 -12.51 9.75 2.55
C ILE A 73 -13.86 10.36 2.13
N LEU A 74 -14.95 9.58 2.17
CA LEU A 74 -16.28 10.07 1.82
C LEU A 74 -16.77 11.17 2.76
N SER A 75 -16.35 11.15 4.02
CA SER A 75 -16.68 12.20 4.99
C SER A 75 -15.90 13.48 4.72
N ASP A 76 -14.61 13.37 4.39
CA ASP A 76 -13.78 14.52 4.01
C ASP A 76 -14.24 15.16 2.69
N ILE A 77 -14.68 14.35 1.70
CA ILE A 77 -15.32 14.85 0.48
C ILE A 77 -16.58 15.65 0.81
N ARG A 78 -17.47 15.12 1.66
CA ARG A 78 -18.71 15.80 2.08
C ARG A 78 -18.43 17.08 2.87
N ALA A 79 -17.33 17.11 3.61
CA ALA A 79 -16.87 18.28 4.35
C ALA A 79 -16.15 19.32 3.46
N GLY A 80 -16.00 19.07 2.16
CA GLY A 80 -15.34 19.99 1.22
C GLY A 80 -13.82 20.10 1.42
N LYS A 81 -13.18 19.06 1.96
CA LYS A 81 -11.71 19.01 2.04
C LYS A 81 -11.10 18.91 0.65
N SER A 82 -9.89 19.45 0.50
CA SER A 82 -9.19 19.44 -0.78
C SER A 82 -8.73 18.03 -1.16
N LYS A 83 -8.50 17.79 -2.46
CA LYS A 83 -8.05 16.48 -2.95
C LYS A 83 -6.65 16.15 -2.43
N GLU A 84 -5.79 17.15 -2.32
CA GLU A 84 -4.43 17.08 -1.79
C GLU A 84 -4.45 16.60 -0.34
N TYR A 85 -5.32 17.18 0.51
CA TYR A 85 -5.48 16.75 1.90
C TYR A 85 -5.88 15.26 1.98
N ILE A 86 -6.89 14.86 1.21
CA ILE A 86 -7.40 13.49 1.24
C ILE A 86 -6.35 12.51 0.68
N ALA A 87 -5.68 12.86 -0.42
CA ALA A 87 -4.61 12.05 -1.00
C ALA A 87 -3.46 11.83 0.00
N SER A 88 -3.02 12.91 0.67
CA SER A 88 -1.96 12.85 1.68
C SER A 88 -2.35 11.95 2.85
N ARG A 89 -3.56 12.14 3.39
CA ARG A 89 -4.12 11.35 4.49
C ARG A 89 -4.30 9.88 4.13
N PHE A 90 -4.70 9.58 2.89
CA PHE A 90 -4.77 8.21 2.36
C PHE A 90 -3.39 7.54 2.31
N HIS A 91 -2.38 8.20 1.76
CA HIS A 91 -1.01 7.67 1.72
C HIS A 91 -0.49 7.41 3.14
N ARG A 92 -0.71 8.35 4.08
CA ARG A 92 -0.32 8.19 5.48
C ARG A 92 -1.01 6.99 6.13
N SER A 93 -2.28 6.75 5.82
CA SER A 93 -3.05 5.59 6.30
C SER A 93 -2.43 4.26 5.85
N LEU A 94 -1.99 4.16 4.60
CA LEU A 94 -1.32 2.94 4.11
C LEU A 94 0.00 2.66 4.83
N VAL A 95 0.76 3.71 5.16
CA VAL A 95 1.99 3.60 5.94
C VAL A 95 1.70 3.06 7.35
N GLU A 96 0.70 3.62 8.02
CA GLU A 96 0.32 3.18 9.37
C GLU A 96 -0.22 1.75 9.40
N MET A 97 -1.01 1.35 8.40
CA MET A 97 -1.43 -0.04 8.23
C MET A 97 -0.24 -0.99 8.11
N LEU A 98 0.73 -0.63 7.26
CA LEU A 98 1.93 -1.44 7.04
C LEU A 98 2.73 -1.59 8.34
N VAL A 99 3.00 -0.47 9.03
CA VAL A 99 3.74 -0.47 10.30
C VAL A 99 3.02 -1.32 11.34
N LYS A 100 1.70 -1.18 11.45
CA LYS A 100 0.91 -1.95 12.42
C LYS A 100 0.98 -3.45 12.17
N VAL A 101 0.86 -3.89 10.91
CA VAL A 101 1.01 -5.31 10.57
C VAL A 101 2.42 -5.81 10.87
N VAL A 102 3.45 -5.02 10.54
CA VAL A 102 4.85 -5.38 10.84
C VAL A 102 5.08 -5.53 12.35
N GLN A 103 4.56 -4.62 13.18
CA GLN A 103 4.64 -4.72 14.64
C GLN A 103 3.99 -6.00 15.17
N ILE A 104 2.82 -6.38 14.63
CA ILE A 104 2.14 -7.61 15.04
C ILE A 104 2.95 -8.85 14.65
N VAL A 105 3.50 -8.88 13.43
CA VAL A 105 4.37 -9.98 12.96
C VAL A 105 5.65 -10.06 13.80
N HIS A 106 6.25 -8.91 14.12
CA HIS A 106 7.41 -8.83 15.01
C HIS A 106 7.13 -9.42 16.39
N GLY A 107 6.00 -9.06 17.01
CA GLY A 107 5.61 -9.62 18.31
C GLY A 107 5.48 -11.14 18.32
N ARG A 108 5.26 -11.77 17.17
CA ARG A 108 5.11 -13.23 17.02
C ARG A 108 6.41 -13.95 16.73
N TYR A 109 7.27 -13.36 15.91
CA TYR A 109 8.44 -14.05 15.35
C TYR A 109 9.78 -13.40 15.71
N GLY A 110 9.78 -12.21 16.31
CA GLY A 110 10.98 -11.48 16.71
C GLY A 110 11.75 -10.80 15.57
N GLU A 111 11.29 -10.95 14.32
CA GLU A 111 12.00 -10.42 13.14
C GLU A 111 11.95 -8.89 13.06
N ARG A 112 13.10 -8.28 12.81
CA ARG A 112 13.23 -6.81 12.67
C ARG A 112 13.50 -6.35 11.25
N LYS A 113 13.94 -7.25 10.37
CA LYS A 113 14.21 -6.94 8.97
C LYS A 113 12.91 -6.95 8.18
N VAL A 114 12.64 -5.88 7.46
CA VAL A 114 11.39 -5.71 6.69
C VAL A 114 11.72 -5.38 5.25
N ALA A 115 11.40 -6.28 4.31
CA ALA A 115 11.64 -6.04 2.90
C ALA A 115 10.42 -5.41 2.22
N LEU A 116 10.60 -4.25 1.60
CA LEU A 116 9.58 -3.55 0.82
C LEU A 116 9.84 -3.76 -0.69
N SER A 117 8.86 -4.34 -1.38
CA SER A 117 8.93 -4.72 -2.79
C SER A 117 7.54 -4.67 -3.43
N GLY A 118 7.47 -4.69 -4.76
CA GLY A 118 6.24 -4.57 -5.53
C GLY A 118 6.11 -3.19 -6.20
N GLY A 119 5.36 -3.13 -7.29
CA GLY A 119 5.18 -1.92 -8.09
C GLY A 119 4.59 -0.73 -7.31
N VAL A 120 3.81 -0.99 -6.25
CA VAL A 120 3.26 0.07 -5.39
C VAL A 120 4.35 0.92 -4.72
N PHE A 121 5.53 0.36 -4.43
CA PHE A 121 6.64 1.10 -3.86
C PHE A 121 7.48 1.87 -4.90
N GLN A 122 7.03 1.91 -6.17
CA GLN A 122 7.48 2.95 -7.09
C GLN A 122 6.92 4.33 -6.70
N ASN A 123 5.85 4.35 -5.90
CA ASN A 123 5.36 5.56 -5.25
C ASN A 123 6.40 6.04 -4.23
N SER A 124 7.03 7.16 -4.57
CA SER A 124 8.18 7.73 -3.86
C SER A 124 7.81 8.23 -2.47
N LEU A 125 6.63 8.83 -2.34
CA LEU A 125 6.10 9.30 -1.05
C LEU A 125 5.83 8.11 -0.11
N LEU A 126 5.12 7.10 -0.60
CA LEU A 126 4.77 5.90 0.16
C LEU A 126 6.03 5.13 0.60
N LEU A 127 6.98 4.93 -0.32
CA LEU A 127 8.23 4.24 -0.01
C LEU A 127 9.02 5.01 1.05
N ARG A 128 9.29 6.31 0.82
CA ARG A 128 10.05 7.14 1.75
C ARG A 128 9.42 7.14 3.15
N LYS A 129 8.11 7.37 3.24
CA LYS A 129 7.40 7.40 4.52
C LYS A 129 7.37 6.04 5.21
N SER A 130 7.18 4.96 4.46
CA SER A 130 7.27 3.60 5.03
C SER A 130 8.65 3.32 5.62
N LEU A 131 9.72 3.71 4.91
CA LEU A 131 11.10 3.54 5.41
C LEU A 131 11.36 4.39 6.67
N GLU A 132 10.91 5.65 6.69
CA GLU A 132 11.03 6.55 7.84
C GLU A 132 10.30 5.97 9.06
N ARG A 133 8.99 5.69 8.94
CA ARG A 133 8.19 5.19 10.08
C ARG A 133 8.66 3.84 10.60
N LEU A 134 9.07 2.92 9.73
CA LEU A 134 9.63 1.64 10.18
C LEU A 134 10.91 1.82 10.99
N ARG A 135 11.80 2.75 10.61
CA ARG A 135 13.02 3.03 11.37
C ARG A 135 12.72 3.65 12.74
N GLU A 136 11.73 4.54 12.80
CA GLU A 136 11.28 5.14 14.06
C GLU A 136 10.78 4.09 15.06
N GLU A 137 10.12 3.04 14.55
CA GLU A 137 9.69 1.88 15.34
C GLU A 137 10.81 0.85 15.62
N GLY A 138 12.06 1.16 15.23
CA GLY A 138 13.22 0.31 15.48
C GLY A 138 13.31 -0.93 14.57
N PHE A 139 12.65 -0.92 13.42
CA PHE A 139 12.83 -1.90 12.36
C PHE A 139 14.02 -1.56 11.45
N ILE A 140 14.46 -2.56 10.70
CA ILE A 140 15.52 -2.44 9.70
C ILE A 140 14.87 -2.64 8.32
N PRO A 141 14.30 -1.58 7.74
CA PRO A 141 13.66 -1.71 6.44
C PRO A 141 14.70 -1.78 5.32
N ILE A 142 14.48 -2.67 4.37
CA ILE A 142 15.27 -2.83 3.15
C ILE A 142 14.35 -2.68 1.93
N ALA A 143 14.84 -1.99 0.91
CA ALA A 143 14.12 -1.75 -0.32
C ALA A 143 15.06 -1.92 -1.52
N HIS A 144 14.45 -2.04 -2.69
CA HIS A 144 15.15 -2.14 -3.96
C HIS A 144 15.93 -0.87 -4.29
N SER A 145 17.11 -1.03 -4.89
CA SER A 145 17.95 0.10 -5.36
C SER A 145 18.70 -0.18 -6.67
N LYS A 146 19.12 -1.43 -6.90
CA LYS A 146 19.84 -1.85 -8.11
C LYS A 146 18.97 -2.53 -9.17
N VAL A 147 17.79 -3.01 -8.76
CA VAL A 147 16.76 -3.59 -9.63
C VAL A 147 15.44 -2.90 -9.32
N PRO A 148 14.48 -2.84 -10.24
CA PRO A 148 13.21 -2.21 -9.95
C PRO A 148 12.39 -3.06 -8.97
N SER A 149 11.56 -2.42 -8.15
CA SER A 149 10.63 -3.10 -7.24
C SER A 149 9.42 -3.72 -7.96
N ASN A 150 9.19 -3.35 -9.21
CA ASN A 150 8.12 -3.86 -10.05
C ASN A 150 8.50 -5.16 -10.76
N ASP A 151 7.65 -5.59 -11.68
CA ASP A 151 7.75 -6.88 -12.35
C ASP A 151 9.05 -7.05 -13.15
N GLY A 152 9.72 -5.96 -13.54
CA GLY A 152 11.05 -6.00 -14.14
C GLY A 152 12.14 -6.61 -13.24
N GLY A 153 11.93 -6.63 -11.93
CA GLY A 153 12.85 -7.21 -10.93
C GLY A 153 12.55 -8.65 -10.55
N ILE A 154 11.41 -9.22 -10.98
CA ILE A 154 10.94 -10.54 -10.52
C ILE A 154 11.93 -11.67 -10.85
N ALA A 155 12.54 -11.64 -12.03
CA ALA A 155 13.46 -12.68 -12.48
C ALA A 155 14.67 -12.86 -11.53
N LEU A 156 15.17 -11.77 -10.92
CA LEU A 156 16.24 -11.86 -9.94
C LEU A 156 15.78 -12.59 -8.67
N GLY A 157 14.59 -12.26 -8.16
CA GLY A 157 14.01 -12.91 -7.00
C GLY A 157 13.79 -14.41 -7.24
N GLN A 158 13.28 -14.77 -8.42
CA GLN A 158 13.11 -16.16 -8.84
C GLN A 158 14.44 -16.93 -8.85
N ALA A 159 15.49 -16.35 -9.46
CA ALA A 159 16.80 -16.98 -9.54
C ALA A 159 17.44 -17.15 -8.14
N ALA A 160 17.33 -16.15 -7.26
CA ALA A 160 17.86 -16.21 -5.91
C ALA A 160 17.16 -17.27 -5.05
N ILE A 161 15.82 -17.36 -5.14
CA ILE A 161 15.04 -18.40 -4.45
C ILE A 161 15.41 -19.78 -4.97
N ALA A 162 15.48 -19.96 -6.30
CA ALA A 162 15.86 -21.23 -6.90
C ALA A 162 17.24 -21.70 -6.42
N ARG A 163 18.24 -20.80 -6.40
CA ARG A 163 19.56 -21.12 -5.87
C ARG A 163 19.51 -21.56 -4.41
N ALA A 164 18.81 -20.80 -3.55
CA ALA A 164 18.69 -21.12 -2.14
C ALA A 164 18.01 -22.47 -1.87
N LEU A 165 17.08 -22.89 -2.74
CA LEU A 165 16.43 -24.20 -2.65
C LEU A 165 17.32 -25.35 -3.16
N MET A 166 18.27 -25.07 -4.05
CA MET A 166 19.21 -26.06 -4.59
C MET A 166 20.46 -26.28 -3.73
N GLU A 167 20.76 -25.34 -2.82
CA GLU A 167 21.87 -25.43 -1.86
C GLU A 167 21.50 -26.22 -0.58
N VAL A 168 20.31 -26.83 -0.54
CA VAL A 168 19.83 -27.77 0.50
C VAL A 168 20.02 -29.20 0.04
#